data_AF-A0A067DBJ0-F1
#
_entry.id   AF-A0A067DBJ0-F1
#
_cell.length_a   1.000
_cell.length_b   1.000
_cell.length_c   1.000
_cell.angle_alpha   90.00
_cell.angle_beta   90.00
_cell.angle_gamma   90.00
#
_symmetry.space_group_name_H-M   'P 1'
#
loop_
_entity.id
_entity.type
_entity.pdbx_description
1 polymer ?
#
loop_
_entity_poly.entity_id
_entity_poly.type
_entity_poly.pdbx_seq_one_letter_code
_entity_poly.pdbx_strand_id
1 'polypeptide(L)'
;MFAEPSNVIIVRFLNCISEYLTEAIDVVLHRVLSQMRGQKEIDQSFIKLGSGTYKSDESERNYQSLFERLCPLLVIRLLPLRIFDDLNLSIMYGQLLNELTTNG
;
A
#
# COMPACT_ATOMS: atom_id res chain seq x y z
N MET A 1 -34.94 1.05 1.49
CA MET A 1 -33.84 1.67 2.27
C MET A 1 -32.49 1.31 1.63
N PHE A 2 -32.34 1.68 0.37
CA PHE A 2 -31.07 1.77 -0.38
C PHE A 2 -31.23 2.98 -1.32
N ALA A 3 -31.51 4.13 -0.73
CA ALA A 3 -31.70 5.39 -1.45
C ALA A 3 -30.36 6.12 -1.60
N GLU A 4 -29.26 5.40 -1.83
CA GLU A 4 -27.95 6.03 -1.97
C GLU A 4 -27.15 5.41 -3.13
N PRO A 5 -26.97 6.15 -4.23
CA PRO A 5 -26.05 5.80 -5.32
C PRO A 5 -24.59 5.64 -4.86
N SER A 6 -24.27 5.97 -3.61
CA SER A 6 -22.91 6.01 -3.05
C SER A 6 -22.18 4.67 -3.15
N ASN A 7 -22.78 3.55 -2.75
CA ASN A 7 -22.04 2.28 -2.66
C ASN A 7 -21.67 1.71 -4.05
N VAL A 8 -22.62 1.65 -4.99
CA VAL A 8 -22.34 1.06 -6.31
C VAL A 8 -21.38 1.93 -7.13
N ILE A 9 -21.46 3.26 -6.99
CA ILE A 9 -20.55 4.19 -7.64
C ILE A 9 -19.15 4.06 -7.03
N ILE A 10 -19.02 3.97 -5.70
CA ILE A 10 -17.75 3.76 -5.03
C ILE A 10 -17.13 2.43 -5.45
N VAL A 11 -17.89 1.33 -5.46
CA VAL A 11 -17.39 0.02 -5.89
C VAL A 11 -16.93 0.06 -7.35
N ARG A 12 -17.72 0.67 -8.25
CA ARG A 12 -17.31 0.86 -9.65
C ARG A 12 -16.03 1.67 -9.77
N PHE A 13 -15.93 2.77 -9.03
CA PHE A 13 -14.75 3.63 -9.03
C PHE A 13 -13.51 2.91 -8.53
N LEU A 14 -13.61 2.17 -7.41
CA LEU A 14 -12.51 1.36 -6.88
C LEU A 14 -12.11 0.25 -7.84
N ASN A 15 -13.07 -0.38 -8.52
CA ASN A 15 -12.79 -1.38 -9.55
C ASN A 15 -12.03 -0.78 -10.74
N CYS A 16 -12.47 0.38 -11.24
CA CYS A 16 -11.74 1.07 -12.32
C CYS A 16 -10.31 1.42 -11.90
N ILE A 17 -10.11 1.95 -10.68
CA ILE A 17 -8.76 2.22 -10.16
C ILE A 17 -7.93 0.94 -10.09
N SER A 18 -8.50 -0.13 -9.55
CA SER A 18 -7.83 -1.43 -9.42
C SER A 18 -7.37 -1.97 -10.78
N GLU A 19 -8.21 -1.85 -11.81
CA GLU A 19 -7.89 -2.22 -13.19
C GLU A 19 -6.70 -1.41 -13.74
N TYR A 20 -6.75 -0.07 -13.63
CA TYR A 20 -5.64 0.79 -14.07
C TYR A 20 -4.33 0.50 -13.32
N LEU A 21 -4.41 0.26 -12.00
CA LEU A 21 -3.22 -0.08 -11.21
C LEU A 21 -2.64 -1.45 -11.60
N THR A 22 -3.51 -2.39 -11.99
CA THR A 22 -3.11 -3.72 -12.49
C THR A 22 -2.34 -3.60 -13.80
N GLU A 23 -2.81 -2.77 -14.73
CA GLU A 23 -2.14 -2.57 -16.03
C GLU A 23 -0.74 -1.95 -15.87
N ALA A 24 -0.53 -1.13 -14.84
CA ALA A 24 0.73 -0.46 -14.56
C ALA A 24 1.50 -1.10 -13.39
N ILE A 25 1.30 -2.40 -13.13
CA ILE A 25 1.74 -3.04 -11.88
C ILE A 25 3.23 -2.89 -11.60
N ASP A 26 4.09 -3.04 -12.61
CA ASP A 26 5.54 -2.92 -12.44
C ASP A 26 5.94 -1.53 -11.89
N VAL A 27 5.29 -0.48 -12.41
CA VAL A 27 5.51 0.91 -12.01
C VAL A 27 4.94 1.16 -10.60
N VAL A 28 3.75 0.62 -10.33
CA VAL A 28 3.08 0.73 -9.03
C VAL A 28 3.92 0.07 -7.95
N LEU A 29 4.35 -1.18 -8.16
CA LEU A 29 5.17 -1.93 -7.21
C LEU A 29 6.53 -1.25 -7.01
N HIS A 30 7.21 -0.82 -8.08
CA HIS A 30 8.46 -0.09 -7.98
C HIS A 30 8.32 1.16 -7.09
N ARG A 31 7.26 1.94 -7.30
CA ARG A 31 7.02 3.18 -6.54
C ARG A 31 6.66 2.91 -5.08
N VAL A 32 5.79 1.94 -4.83
CA VAL A 32 5.40 1.50 -3.49
C VAL A 32 6.62 1.02 -2.70
N LEU A 33 7.43 0.14 -3.30
CA LEU A 33 8.63 -0.37 -2.64
C LEU A 33 9.69 0.71 -2.43
N SER A 34 9.88 1.61 -3.38
CA SER A 34 10.79 2.76 -3.23
C SER A 34 10.36 3.65 -2.06
N GLN A 35 9.05 3.90 -1.91
CA GLN A 35 8.52 4.71 -0.81
C GLN A 35 8.70 4.00 0.53
N MET A 36 8.43 2.69 0.60
CA MET A 36 8.57 1.91 1.84
C MET A 36 10.03 1.74 2.28
N ARG A 37 10.99 1.59 1.35
CA ARG A 37 12.42 1.47 1.67
C ARG A 37 13.02 2.74 2.29
N GLY A 38 12.47 3.91 1.94
CA GLY A 38 12.94 5.19 2.48
C GLY A 38 12.42 5.53 3.87
N GLN A 39 11.48 4.74 4.41
CA GLN A 39 10.86 5.03 5.70
C GLN A 39 11.71 4.48 6.84
N LYS A 40 12.11 5.37 7.76
CA LYS A 40 12.75 4.97 9.04
C LYS A 40 11.79 4.11 9.87
N GLU A 41 12.30 3.41 10.88
CA GLU A 41 11.48 2.66 11.83
C GLU A 41 10.34 3.50 12.41
N ILE A 42 9.27 2.83 12.86
CA ILE A 42 8.12 3.49 13.47
C ILE A 42 8.63 4.22 14.72
N ASP A 43 8.63 5.55 14.66
CA ASP A 43 9.02 6.38 15.78
C ASP A 43 8.02 6.21 16.94
N GLN A 44 8.51 6.28 18.18
CA GLN A 44 7.67 6.19 19.38
C GLN A 44 6.63 7.33 19.44
N SER A 45 6.81 8.39 18.64
CA SER A 45 5.80 9.44 18.41
C SER A 45 4.46 8.89 17.91
N PHE A 46 4.43 7.76 17.18
CA PHE A 46 3.18 7.10 16.78
C PHE A 46 2.43 6.46 17.96
N ILE A 47 3.15 5.91 18.94
CA ILE A 47 2.53 5.37 20.16
C ILE A 47 1.94 6.53 20.97
N LYS A 48 2.65 7.67 20.98
CA LYS A 48 2.13 8.88 21.59
C LYS A 48 0.86 9.34 20.92
N LEU A 49 0.65 9.21 19.59
CA LEU A 49 -0.55 9.63 18.84
C LEU A 49 -1.89 9.03 19.37
N GLY A 50 -1.84 7.93 20.13
CA GLY A 50 -3.03 7.37 20.80
C GLY A 50 -3.32 7.97 22.19
N SER A 51 -2.38 8.67 22.83
CA SER A 51 -2.47 9.08 24.23
C SER A 51 -3.02 10.50 24.49
N GLY A 52 -3.40 11.24 23.45
CA GLY A 52 -4.08 12.55 23.54
C GLY A 52 -3.22 13.74 23.99
N THR A 53 -1.89 13.59 24.07
CA THR A 53 -0.98 14.62 24.61
C THR A 53 -0.14 15.27 23.50
N TYR A 54 -0.65 16.27 22.75
CA TYR A 54 0.14 16.93 21.69
C TYR A 54 0.04 18.46 21.72
N LYS A 55 1.13 19.09 21.26
CA LYS A 55 1.12 20.43 20.68
C LYS A 55 0.78 20.33 19.18
N SER A 56 0.10 21.35 18.63
CA SER A 56 -0.44 21.36 17.26
C SER A 56 0.57 20.93 16.17
N ASP A 57 1.80 21.44 16.21
CA ASP A 57 2.83 21.18 15.18
C ASP A 57 3.45 19.78 15.20
N GLU A 58 3.33 19.06 16.32
CA GLU A 58 3.78 17.66 16.42
C GLU A 58 2.71 16.70 15.88
N SER A 59 1.44 17.07 16.06
CA SER A 59 0.29 16.34 15.55
C SER A 59 0.30 16.24 14.03
N GLU A 60 0.50 17.35 13.32
CA GLU A 60 0.50 17.40 11.85
C GLU A 60 1.61 16.55 11.22
N ARG A 61 2.84 16.62 11.78
CA ARG A 61 3.97 15.79 11.32
C ARG A 61 3.74 14.30 11.54
N ASN A 62 3.10 13.92 12.65
CA ASN A 62 2.80 12.52 12.94
C ASN A 62 1.71 11.96 12.00
N TYR A 63 0.68 12.75 11.68
CA TYR A 63 -0.34 12.35 10.70
C TYR A 63 0.23 12.21 9.29
N GLN A 64 1.12 13.12 8.87
CA GLN A 64 1.79 13.02 7.59
C GLN A 64 2.62 11.75 7.48
N SER A 65 3.44 11.44 8.51
CA SER A 65 4.23 10.21 8.52
C SER A 65 3.36 8.95 8.58
N LEU A 66 2.21 9.00 9.25
CA LEU A 66 1.22 7.91 9.25
C LEU A 66 0.67 7.68 7.84
N PHE A 67 0.27 8.75 7.18
CA PHE A 67 -0.31 8.69 5.84
C PHE A 67 0.71 8.16 4.83
N GLU A 68 1.96 8.61 4.90
CA GLU A 68 3.05 8.12 4.06
C GLU A 68 3.28 6.61 4.21
N ARG A 69 3.04 6.04 5.39
CA ARG A 69 3.16 4.59 5.68
C ARG A 69 1.92 3.80 5.26
N LEU A 70 0.73 4.34 5.53
CA LEU A 70 -0.55 3.65 5.22
C LEU A 70 -0.88 3.70 3.73
N CYS A 71 -0.58 4.80 3.04
CA CYS A 71 -0.95 4.99 1.65
C CYS A 71 -0.41 3.87 0.72
N PRO A 72 0.88 3.48 0.79
CA PRO A 72 1.39 2.34 0.03
C PRO A 72 0.65 1.02 0.32
N LEU A 73 0.29 0.77 1.59
CA LEU A 73 -0.44 -0.43 1.98
C LEU A 73 -1.89 -0.43 1.45
N LEU A 74 -2.53 0.74 1.41
CA LEU A 74 -3.85 0.89 0.81
C LEU A 74 -3.81 0.64 -0.69
N VAL A 75 -2.77 1.12 -1.39
CA VAL A 75 -2.55 0.83 -2.81
C VAL A 75 -2.40 -0.67 -3.05
N ILE A 76 -1.54 -1.35 -2.26
CA ILE A 76 -1.38 -2.81 -2.34
C ILE A 76 -2.73 -3.52 -2.11
N ARG A 77 -3.52 -3.08 -1.12
CA ARG A 77 -4.83 -3.67 -0.79
C ARG A 77 -5.89 -3.51 -1.89
N LEU A 78 -5.74 -2.50 -2.76
CA LEU A 78 -6.63 -2.28 -3.90
C LEU A 78 -6.30 -3.16 -5.11
N LEU A 79 -5.13 -3.81 -5.13
CA LEU A 79 -4.73 -4.67 -6.24
C LEU A 79 -5.51 -5.99 -6.23
N PRO A 80 -5.90 -6.53 -7.41
CA PRO A 80 -6.51 -7.85 -7.50
C PRO A 80 -5.54 -8.94 -7.03
N LEU A 81 -6.04 -9.94 -6.29
CA LEU A 81 -5.21 -11.02 -5.76
C LEU A 81 -4.40 -11.77 -6.83
N ARG A 82 -4.95 -11.91 -8.04
CA ARG A 82 -4.27 -12.54 -9.20
C ARG A 82 -2.90 -11.95 -9.55
N ILE A 83 -2.65 -10.70 -9.16
CA ILE A 83 -1.37 -10.03 -9.39
C ILE A 83 -0.27 -10.64 -8.52
N PHE A 84 -0.63 -11.17 -7.36
CA PHE A 84 0.28 -11.84 -6.44
C PHE A 84 0.46 -13.33 -6.77
N ASP A 85 -0.22 -13.85 -7.78
CA ASP A 85 0.02 -15.22 -8.25
C ASP A 85 1.19 -15.28 -9.24
N ASP A 86 1.61 -14.14 -9.82
CA ASP A 86 2.74 -14.08 -10.74
C ASP A 86 4.07 -14.02 -9.97
N LEU A 87 4.63 -15.20 -9.72
CA LEU A 87 5.93 -15.35 -9.07
C LEU A 87 7.11 -14.82 -9.91
N ASN A 88 6.90 -14.50 -11.19
CA ASN A 88 7.93 -13.89 -12.04
C ASN A 88 8.11 -12.39 -11.78
N LEU A 89 7.24 -11.77 -10.96
CA LEU A 89 7.40 -10.39 -10.50
C LEU A 89 8.63 -10.27 -9.59
N SER A 90 9.81 -10.18 -10.22
CA SER A 90 11.10 -10.04 -9.53
C SER A 90 11.14 -8.81 -8.63
N ILE A 91 10.38 -7.76 -8.95
CA ILE A 91 10.22 -6.58 -8.10
C ILE A 91 9.62 -6.93 -6.73
N MET A 92 8.69 -7.88 -6.66
CA MET A 92 7.96 -8.21 -5.44
C MET A 92 8.61 -9.34 -4.64
N TYR A 93 9.05 -10.39 -5.34
CA TYR A 93 9.61 -11.59 -4.70
C TYR A 93 11.15 -11.63 -4.72
N GLY A 94 11.82 -10.67 -5.37
CA GLY A 94 13.26 -10.71 -5.54
C GLY A 94 13.69 -11.89 -6.41
N GLN A 95 14.84 -12.49 -6.10
CA GLN A 95 15.34 -13.69 -6.78
C GLN A 95 14.76 -15.01 -6.21
N LEU A 96 13.69 -14.97 -5.42
CA LEU A 96 13.10 -16.14 -4.77
C LEU A 96 12.81 -17.30 -5.74
N LEU A 97 12.50 -17.00 -7.01
CA LEU A 97 12.28 -18.02 -8.04
C LEU A 97 13.55 -18.77 -8.45
N ASN A 98 14.71 -18.11 -8.44
CA ASN A 98 15.97 -18.74 -8.83
C ASN A 98 16.36 -19.87 -7.87
N GLU A 99 16.06 -19.74 -6.57
CA GLU A 99 16.37 -20.74 -5.55
C GLU A 99 15.44 -21.97 -5.59
N LEU A 100 14.19 -21.80 -6.03
CA LEU A 100 13.24 -22.91 -6.16
C LEU A 100 13.52 -23.81 -7.37
N THR A 101 14.17 -23.26 -8.41
CA THR A 101 14.53 -24.01 -9.62
C THR A 101 15.90 -24.69 -9.56
N THR A 102 16.80 -24.32 -8.63
CA THR A 102 18.16 -24.88 -8.54
C THR A 102 18.29 -26.07 -7.60
N ASN A 103 17.22 -26.44 -6.88
CA ASN A 103 17.21 -27.59 -5.97
C ASN A 103 16.44 -28.81 -6.54
N GLY A 104 16.36 -28.92 -7.87
CA GLY A 104 15.78 -30.06 -8.60
C GLY A 104 16.83 -31.11 -8.96
#